data_AF-A0A3D1L9N5-F1
#
_entry.id   AF-A0A3D1L9N5-F1
#
_cell.length_a   1.000
_cell.length_b   1.000
_cell.length_c   1.000
_cell.angle_alpha   90.00
_cell.angle_beta   90.00
_cell.angle_gamma   90.00
#
_symmetry.space_group_name_H-M   'P 1'
#
loop_
_entity.id
_entity.type
_entity.pdbx_description
1 polymer ?
#
loop_
_entity_poly.entity_id
_entity_poly.type
_entity_poly.pdbx_seq_one_letter_code
_entity_poly.pdbx_strand_id
1 'polypeptide(L)'
;MPRSYRRGCCSGHTHSRSALLRWDSPRWSSSSRNRGRYSPGRSAPFRRQYPLGMTPDFDAVAWVGQHAKAGTPFAHLAHTSSIRIVDQRINGISVGEFGMSVFMGVVMGIQPIFGSGDLAFCKEAAALCPEMITVSVKEGVIPGSGRECPTKEYRERNTAAIHLHPLEARRRIYEGARKAARRFVSAPEAFSVRPLKAPYTIEIDYRTDARFVYDHRCYQHPSDLIAALNQSWEDRPQ
;
A
#
# COMPACT_ATOMS: atom_id res chain seq x y z
N MET A 1 4.80 -6.36 -41.13
CA MET A 1 5.19 -5.06 -40.53
C MET A 1 4.91 -5.10 -39.03
N PRO A 2 5.89 -4.95 -38.14
CA PRO A 2 5.59 -4.87 -36.72
C PRO A 2 5.23 -3.42 -36.36
N ARG A 3 4.00 -3.21 -35.86
CA ARG A 3 3.59 -1.94 -35.24
C ARG A 3 4.25 -1.83 -33.86
N SER A 4 4.95 -0.71 -33.68
CA SER A 4 5.65 -0.27 -32.47
C SER A 4 4.77 -0.29 -31.22
N TYR A 5 5.26 -0.92 -30.14
CA TYR A 5 4.72 -0.74 -28.78
C TYR A 5 5.26 0.58 -28.19
N ARG A 6 4.39 1.59 -28.02
CA ARG A 6 4.74 2.78 -27.23
C ARG A 6 4.58 2.45 -25.73
N ARG A 7 5.69 2.51 -24.99
CA ARG A 7 5.68 2.54 -23.52
C ARG A 7 5.37 3.96 -23.07
N GLY A 8 4.26 4.15 -22.36
CA GLY A 8 3.95 5.37 -21.64
C GLY A 8 4.14 5.14 -20.14
N CYS A 9 5.16 5.77 -19.55
CA CYS A 9 5.28 5.94 -18.12
C CYS A 9 4.38 7.13 -17.71
N CYS A 10 3.54 6.98 -16.70
CA CYS A 10 2.75 8.09 -16.15
C CYS A 10 3.10 8.30 -14.69
N SER A 11 3.68 9.48 -14.44
CA SER A 11 3.93 10.09 -13.14
C SER A 11 2.64 10.70 -12.57
N GLY A 12 2.09 10.13 -11.50
CA GLY A 12 1.07 10.72 -10.63
C GLY A 12 1.25 10.21 -9.19
N HIS A 13 0.98 11.07 -8.20
CA HIS A 13 1.43 11.05 -6.79
C HIS A 13 1.04 9.85 -5.89
N THR A 14 0.70 8.70 -6.45
CA THR A 14 0.69 7.39 -5.77
C THR A 14 1.21 6.34 -6.76
N HIS A 15 2.47 5.92 -6.64
CA HIS A 15 3.10 4.98 -7.58
C HIS A 15 2.96 3.49 -7.19
N SER A 16 2.35 3.19 -6.05
CA SER A 16 2.02 1.81 -5.71
C SER A 16 0.82 1.33 -6.53
N ARG A 17 0.97 0.18 -7.18
CA ARG A 17 -0.13 -0.47 -7.90
C ARG A 17 -0.66 -1.60 -7.03
N SER A 18 -1.88 -1.41 -6.53
CA SER A 18 -2.66 -2.47 -5.91
C SER A 18 -3.42 -3.23 -7.00
N ALA A 19 -3.36 -4.56 -6.97
CA ALA A 19 -4.21 -5.43 -7.75
C ALA A 19 -5.32 -5.98 -6.85
N LEU A 20 -6.56 -5.84 -7.30
CA LEU A 20 -7.75 -6.37 -6.62
C LEU A 20 -8.18 -7.67 -7.31
N LEU A 21 -8.37 -8.74 -6.54
CA LEU A 21 -8.66 -10.08 -7.04
C LEU A 21 -10.05 -10.52 -6.58
N ARG A 22 -10.85 -11.04 -7.52
CA ARG A 22 -12.18 -11.63 -7.29
C ARG A 22 -12.15 -13.10 -7.69
N TRP A 23 -12.70 -13.96 -6.86
CA TRP A 23 -12.79 -15.39 -7.03
C TRP A 23 -14.24 -15.80 -7.34
N ASP A 24 -14.48 -16.32 -8.54
CA ASP A 24 -15.73 -17.01 -8.86
C ASP A 24 -15.53 -18.52 -8.67
N SER A 25 -16.41 -19.16 -7.88
CA SER A 25 -16.43 -20.58 -7.44
C SER A 25 -16.18 -21.66 -8.53
N PRO A 26 -15.91 -22.95 -8.17
CA PRO A 26 -15.30 -23.93 -9.06
C PRO A 26 -16.32 -24.57 -10.02
N ARG A 27 -16.62 -23.91 -11.14
CA ARG A 27 -17.03 -24.60 -12.37
C ARG A 27 -15.91 -24.46 -13.38
N TRP A 28 -15.08 -25.51 -13.45
CA TRP A 28 -14.20 -25.74 -14.58
C TRP A 28 -15.05 -26.02 -15.81
N SER A 29 -15.49 -24.96 -16.49
CA SER A 29 -15.84 -25.02 -17.91
C SER A 29 -14.68 -24.39 -18.66
N SER A 30 -14.22 -25.05 -19.71
CA SER A 30 -13.02 -24.74 -20.50
C SER A 30 -13.09 -23.41 -21.27
N SER A 31 -13.93 -22.45 -20.85
CA SER A 31 -14.16 -21.18 -21.55
C SER A 31 -14.36 -19.93 -20.67
N SER A 32 -14.23 -19.98 -19.34
CA SER A 32 -14.37 -18.77 -18.49
C SER A 32 -13.01 -18.12 -18.17
N ARG A 33 -12.83 -16.89 -18.65
CA ARG A 33 -11.59 -16.10 -18.51
C ARG A 33 -11.37 -15.69 -17.05
N ASN A 34 -10.22 -16.04 -16.48
CA ASN A 34 -9.60 -15.37 -15.31
C ASN A 34 -9.51 -13.86 -15.57
N ARG A 35 -10.47 -13.07 -15.07
CA ARG A 35 -10.41 -11.60 -15.16
C ARG A 35 -10.16 -11.02 -13.78
N GLY A 36 -8.91 -10.64 -13.50
CA GLY A 36 -8.67 -9.58 -12.52
C GLY A 36 -9.32 -8.29 -13.03
N ARG A 37 -10.06 -7.57 -12.19
CA ARG A 37 -10.57 -6.25 -12.55
C ARG A 37 -9.41 -5.27 -12.48
N TYR A 38 -8.92 -4.88 -13.65
CA TYR A 38 -8.00 -3.76 -13.81
C TYR A 38 -8.84 -2.47 -13.85
N SER A 39 -8.58 -1.53 -12.95
CA SER A 39 -9.07 -0.15 -13.10
C SER A 39 -8.04 0.64 -13.91
N PRO A 40 -8.28 0.91 -15.20
CA PRO A 40 -7.38 1.73 -16.00
C PRO A 40 -7.43 3.17 -15.48
N GLY A 41 -6.28 3.70 -15.06
CA GLY A 41 -6.11 5.07 -14.58
C GLY A 41 -6.26 6.15 -15.66
N ARG A 42 -7.31 6.10 -16.51
CA ARG A 42 -7.55 7.16 -17.51
C ARG A 42 -9.00 7.43 -17.93
N SER A 43 -10.01 6.70 -17.44
CA SER A 43 -11.41 6.95 -17.86
C SER A 43 -12.47 6.82 -16.77
N ALA A 44 -12.14 6.36 -15.57
CA ALA A 44 -12.95 6.59 -14.38
C ALA A 44 -12.29 7.74 -13.60
N PRO A 45 -13.03 8.71 -13.04
CA PRO A 45 -12.42 9.69 -12.15
C PRO A 45 -11.67 8.91 -11.07
N PHE A 46 -10.36 9.12 -10.97
CA PHE A 46 -9.55 8.55 -9.90
C PHE A 46 -10.23 9.00 -8.61
N ARG A 47 -10.92 8.09 -7.92
CA ARG A 47 -11.63 8.44 -6.69
C ARG A 47 -10.53 8.88 -5.72
N ARG A 48 -10.49 10.19 -5.45
CA ARG A 48 -9.54 10.77 -4.48
C ARG A 48 -9.86 10.34 -3.04
N GLN A 49 -11.05 9.78 -2.84
CA GLN A 49 -11.53 9.29 -1.54
C GLN A 49 -11.24 7.81 -1.36
N TYR A 50 -11.00 7.44 -0.10
CA TYR A 50 -10.98 6.06 0.34
C TYR A 50 -12.34 5.40 0.08
N PRO A 51 -12.35 4.12 -0.31
CA PRO A 51 -11.26 3.14 -0.21
C PRO A 51 -10.47 2.92 -1.52
N LEU A 52 -10.34 3.95 -2.38
CA LEU A 52 -9.53 3.90 -3.61
C LEU A 52 -9.95 2.80 -4.61
N GLY A 53 -11.25 2.53 -4.69
CA GLY A 53 -11.82 1.55 -5.63
C GLY A 53 -11.84 0.11 -5.12
N MET A 54 -11.38 -0.14 -3.90
CA MET A 54 -11.65 -1.39 -3.18
C MET A 54 -13.15 -1.50 -2.86
N THR A 55 -13.75 -2.64 -3.17
CA THR A 55 -15.15 -2.94 -2.84
C THR A 55 -15.23 -4.31 -2.15
N PRO A 56 -16.28 -4.59 -1.36
CA PRO A 56 -16.45 -5.90 -0.70
C PRO A 56 -16.60 -7.10 -1.67
N ASP A 57 -16.66 -6.87 -2.99
CA ASP A 57 -16.79 -7.94 -4.00
C ASP A 57 -15.45 -8.64 -4.31
N PHE A 58 -14.36 -8.22 -3.69
CA PHE A 58 -13.04 -8.83 -3.81
C PHE A 58 -12.77 -9.73 -2.62
N ASP A 59 -12.07 -10.85 -2.83
CA ASP A 59 -11.72 -11.76 -1.74
C ASP A 59 -10.31 -11.47 -1.21
N ALA A 60 -9.44 -10.91 -2.07
CA ALA A 60 -8.05 -10.67 -1.74
C ALA A 60 -7.47 -9.44 -2.43
N VAL A 61 -6.40 -8.90 -1.83
CA VAL A 61 -5.63 -7.78 -2.35
C VAL A 61 -4.13 -8.11 -2.40
N ALA A 62 -3.46 -7.59 -3.42
CA ALA A 62 -2.03 -7.74 -3.63
C ALA A 62 -1.38 -6.39 -4.02
N TRP A 63 -0.13 -6.17 -3.62
CA TRP A 63 0.63 -4.96 -3.95
C TRP A 63 1.87 -5.27 -4.79
N VAL A 64 2.14 -4.45 -5.80
CA VAL A 64 3.37 -4.52 -6.61
C VAL A 64 4.02 -3.16 -6.69
N GLY A 65 5.29 -3.08 -6.28
CA GLY A 65 6.07 -1.85 -6.26
C GLY A 65 5.76 -0.93 -5.08
N GLN A 66 5.29 -1.48 -3.96
CA GLN A 66 5.02 -0.72 -2.74
C GLN A 66 6.33 -0.24 -2.08
N HIS A 67 6.30 0.92 -1.45
CA HIS A 67 7.36 1.40 -0.56
C HIS A 67 6.89 1.34 0.90
N ALA A 68 7.84 1.36 1.84
CA ALA A 68 7.50 1.48 3.25
C ALA A 68 6.94 2.87 3.59
N LYS A 69 6.25 2.95 4.74
CA LYS A 69 5.70 4.17 5.31
C LYS A 69 6.76 5.23 5.60
N ALA A 70 6.33 6.48 5.76
CA ALA A 70 7.19 7.58 6.18
C ALA A 70 7.98 7.24 7.46
N GLY A 71 9.22 7.72 7.54
CA GLY A 71 10.05 7.51 8.72
C GLY A 71 10.76 6.15 8.81
N THR A 72 10.61 5.28 7.82
CA THR A 72 11.18 3.92 7.87
C THR A 72 12.63 3.91 7.40
N PRO A 73 13.59 3.46 8.22
CA PRO A 73 14.99 3.33 7.82
C PRO A 73 15.18 2.35 6.65
N PHE A 74 16.13 2.66 5.75
CA PHE A 74 16.47 1.83 4.58
C PHE A 74 15.32 1.64 3.57
N ALA A 75 14.29 2.48 3.61
CA ALA A 75 13.21 2.46 2.64
C ALA A 75 13.52 3.35 1.42
N HIS A 76 13.08 2.92 0.23
CA HIS A 76 13.24 3.68 -1.01
C HIS A 76 11.96 4.47 -1.32
N LEU A 77 12.06 5.79 -1.39
CA LEU A 77 10.96 6.75 -1.55
C LEU A 77 9.93 6.70 -0.42
N ALA A 78 10.36 6.41 0.82
CA ALA A 78 9.45 6.31 1.97
C ALA A 78 8.65 7.59 2.19
N HIS A 79 7.32 7.46 2.13
CA HIS A 79 6.35 8.49 2.50
C HIS A 79 5.03 7.82 2.90
N THR A 80 4.10 8.60 3.45
CA THR A 80 2.74 8.17 3.74
C THR A 80 1.79 9.20 3.17
N SER A 81 1.22 8.92 1.99
CA SER A 81 0.38 9.77 1.14
C SER A 81 1.00 11.08 0.64
N SER A 82 1.79 11.76 1.47
CA SER A 82 2.46 13.02 1.17
C SER A 82 3.82 13.04 1.86
N ILE A 83 4.80 13.70 1.24
CA ILE A 83 6.13 13.99 1.81
C ILE A 83 6.00 14.83 3.10
N ARG A 84 4.90 15.58 3.27
CA ARG A 84 4.66 16.39 4.47
C ARG A 84 4.30 15.55 5.69
N ILE A 85 3.85 14.30 5.53
CA ILE A 85 3.46 13.46 6.67
C ILE A 85 4.69 12.79 7.27
N VAL A 86 4.91 13.03 8.56
CA VAL A 86 5.98 12.42 9.36
C VAL A 86 5.56 11.03 9.81
N ASP A 87 4.32 10.91 10.29
CA ASP A 87 3.71 9.66 10.71
C ASP A 87 2.19 9.81 10.68
N GLN A 88 1.51 8.69 10.41
CA GLN A 88 0.05 8.58 10.47
C GLN A 88 -0.27 7.32 11.28
N ARG A 89 -1.21 7.44 12.21
CA ARG A 89 -1.60 6.35 13.11
C ARG A 89 -3.09 6.08 13.01
N ILE A 90 -3.46 4.80 13.05
CA ILE A 90 -4.85 4.36 13.21
C ILE A 90 -4.94 3.61 14.54
N ASN A 91 -5.74 4.11 15.48
CA ASN A 91 -5.85 3.57 16.84
C ASN A 91 -4.47 3.39 17.51
N GLY A 92 -3.59 4.38 17.37
CA GLY A 92 -2.22 4.34 17.89
C GLY A 92 -1.22 3.48 17.09
N ILE A 93 -1.67 2.71 16.09
CA ILE A 93 -0.78 1.91 15.24
C ILE A 93 -0.25 2.77 14.10
N SER A 94 1.08 2.98 14.04
CA SER A 94 1.73 3.71 12.95
C SER A 94 1.65 2.95 11.62
N VAL A 95 1.12 3.60 10.58
CA VAL A 95 0.80 2.99 9.28
C VAL A 95 1.27 3.85 8.10
N GLY A 96 1.60 3.18 6.99
CA GLY A 96 1.71 3.78 5.66
C GLY A 96 0.43 3.57 4.82
N GLU A 97 0.52 3.83 3.52
CA GLU A 97 -0.57 3.52 2.57
C GLU A 97 -0.92 2.04 2.55
N PHE A 98 0.08 1.17 2.73
CA PHE A 98 -0.12 -0.27 2.87
C PHE A 98 -0.99 -0.59 4.10
N GLY A 99 -0.61 -0.13 5.29
CA GLY A 99 -1.36 -0.38 6.52
C GLY A 99 -2.79 0.17 6.48
N MET A 100 -2.98 1.38 5.96
CA MET A 100 -4.32 1.94 5.71
C MET A 100 -5.15 1.04 4.79
N SER A 101 -4.56 0.59 3.68
CA SER A 101 -5.23 -0.30 2.72
C SER A 101 -5.57 -1.66 3.31
N VAL A 102 -4.70 -2.22 4.15
CA VAL A 102 -4.96 -3.47 4.88
C VAL A 102 -6.17 -3.32 5.80
N PHE A 103 -6.21 -2.28 6.64
CA PHE A 103 -7.33 -2.12 7.57
C PHE A 103 -8.66 -1.82 6.86
N MET A 104 -8.64 -1.06 5.77
CA MET A 104 -9.82 -0.90 4.90
C MET A 104 -10.26 -2.24 4.28
N GLY A 105 -9.31 -3.08 3.86
CA GLY A 105 -9.60 -4.41 3.35
C GLY A 105 -10.23 -5.31 4.41
N VAL A 106 -9.66 -5.32 5.62
CA VAL A 106 -10.15 -6.13 6.75
C VAL A 106 -11.59 -5.78 7.12
N VAL A 107 -11.97 -4.50 7.17
CA VAL A 107 -13.37 -4.11 7.44
C VAL A 107 -14.33 -4.52 6.32
N MET A 108 -13.82 -4.79 5.12
CA MET A 108 -14.57 -5.30 3.97
C MET A 108 -14.49 -6.82 3.80
N GLY A 109 -13.76 -7.54 4.66
CA GLY A 109 -13.53 -8.99 4.52
C GLY A 109 -12.47 -9.39 3.48
N ILE A 110 -11.66 -8.45 3.01
CA ILE A 110 -10.66 -8.65 1.95
C ILE A 110 -9.30 -8.98 2.59
N GLN A 111 -8.68 -10.06 2.14
CA GLN A 111 -7.44 -10.55 2.74
C GLN A 111 -6.18 -10.07 2.00
N PRO A 112 -5.14 -9.60 2.71
CA PRO A 112 -3.86 -9.22 2.11
C PRO A 112 -2.99 -10.45 1.85
N ILE A 113 -2.87 -10.88 0.59
CA ILE A 113 -2.21 -12.16 0.28
C ILE A 113 -0.76 -12.01 -0.20
N PHE A 114 -0.43 -10.88 -0.82
CA PHE A 114 0.86 -10.70 -1.47
C PHE A 114 1.32 -9.24 -1.51
N GLY A 115 2.61 -9.01 -1.32
CA GLY A 115 3.22 -7.70 -1.54
C GLY A 115 4.63 -7.79 -2.12
N SER A 116 4.94 -6.93 -3.08
CA SER A 116 6.32 -6.71 -3.54
C SER A 116 6.69 -5.24 -3.51
N GLY A 117 7.94 -4.96 -3.11
CA GLY A 117 8.41 -3.61 -2.88
C GLY A 117 9.89 -3.55 -2.51
N ASP A 118 10.24 -2.56 -1.69
CA ASP A 118 11.55 -2.54 -1.02
C ASP A 118 11.60 -3.48 0.20
N LEU A 119 12.81 -3.79 0.66
CA LEU A 119 13.04 -4.66 1.82
C LEU A 119 12.37 -4.11 3.10
N ALA A 120 12.36 -2.80 3.31
CA ALA A 120 11.75 -2.20 4.48
C ALA A 120 10.21 -2.35 4.43
N PHE A 121 9.60 -2.21 3.25
CA PHE A 121 8.20 -2.54 3.04
C PHE A 121 7.90 -4.01 3.38
N CYS A 122 8.73 -4.95 2.93
CA CYS A 122 8.50 -6.36 3.25
C CYS A 122 8.55 -6.63 4.76
N LYS A 123 9.41 -5.92 5.51
CA LYS A 123 9.46 -5.98 6.98
C LYS A 123 8.22 -5.36 7.63
N GLU A 124 7.79 -4.17 7.18
CA GLU A 124 6.54 -3.53 7.63
C GLU A 124 5.35 -4.46 7.40
N ALA A 125 5.27 -5.05 6.22
CA ALA A 125 4.22 -5.97 5.84
C ALA A 125 4.20 -7.25 6.66
N ALA A 126 5.36 -7.86 6.92
CA ALA A 126 5.45 -9.05 7.77
C ALA A 126 5.06 -8.78 9.23
N ALA A 127 5.32 -7.56 9.74
CA ALA A 127 4.92 -7.18 11.08
C ALA A 127 3.39 -7.02 11.22
N LEU A 128 2.72 -6.49 10.20
CA LEU A 128 1.27 -6.28 10.21
C LEU A 128 0.47 -7.52 9.75
N CYS A 129 0.97 -8.23 8.75
CA CYS A 129 0.34 -9.36 8.08
C CYS A 129 1.31 -10.56 8.03
N PRO A 130 1.53 -11.29 9.14
CA PRO A 130 2.57 -12.33 9.24
C PRO A 130 2.49 -13.43 8.18
N GLU A 131 1.27 -13.75 7.73
CA GLU A 131 1.00 -14.82 6.77
C GLU A 131 1.04 -14.37 5.31
N MET A 132 1.13 -13.04 5.07
CA MET A 132 1.25 -12.47 3.75
C MET A 132 2.61 -12.79 3.13
N ILE A 133 2.61 -13.23 1.87
CA ILE A 133 3.85 -13.50 1.16
C ILE A 133 4.42 -12.19 0.62
N THR A 134 5.68 -11.91 0.96
CA THR A 134 6.37 -10.70 0.52
C THR A 134 7.59 -11.00 -0.35
N VAL A 135 7.86 -10.13 -1.32
CA VAL A 135 9.05 -10.22 -2.19
C VAL A 135 9.71 -8.86 -2.31
N SER A 136 10.90 -8.74 -1.71
CA SER A 136 11.76 -7.57 -1.91
C SER A 136 12.47 -7.66 -3.26
N VAL A 137 12.44 -6.55 -4.01
CA VAL A 137 13.14 -6.41 -5.29
C VAL A 137 14.11 -5.24 -5.32
N LYS A 138 14.19 -4.49 -4.22
CA LYS A 138 15.07 -3.34 -4.02
C LYS A 138 15.26 -3.08 -2.53
N GLU A 139 16.29 -2.34 -2.16
CA GLU A 139 16.46 -1.83 -0.78
C GLU A 139 16.98 -0.40 -0.82
N GLY A 140 16.46 0.45 0.06
CA GLY A 140 17.01 1.79 0.25
C GLY A 140 18.30 1.72 1.04
N VAL A 141 19.18 2.71 0.85
CA VAL A 141 20.54 2.69 1.43
C VAL A 141 20.73 3.69 2.57
N ILE A 142 19.72 4.51 2.85
CA ILE A 142 19.82 5.59 3.83
C ILE A 142 19.28 5.13 5.19
N PRO A 143 20.09 5.19 6.27
CA PRO A 143 19.63 4.87 7.62
C PRO A 143 18.84 6.03 8.25
N GLY A 144 18.23 5.75 9.39
CA GLY A 144 17.48 6.75 10.18
C GLY A 144 16.10 7.06 9.60
N SER A 145 15.29 7.78 10.37
CA SER A 145 13.89 8.05 10.02
C SER A 145 13.70 9.32 9.19
N GLY A 146 14.59 10.32 9.29
CA GLY A 146 14.38 11.61 8.64
C GLY A 146 13.17 12.36 9.20
N ARG A 147 12.79 12.10 10.46
CA ARG A 147 11.71 12.84 11.14
C ARG A 147 12.10 14.31 11.33
N GLU A 148 13.39 14.56 11.58
CA GLU A 148 14.01 15.87 11.76
C GLU A 148 14.07 16.72 10.48
N CYS A 149 13.91 16.09 9.31
CA CYS A 149 14.09 16.74 8.02
C CYS A 149 12.89 17.65 7.69
N PRO A 150 13.12 18.91 7.26
CA PRO A 150 12.13 19.71 6.56
C PRO A 150 11.61 19.01 5.30
N THR A 151 10.47 19.45 4.75
CA THR A 151 9.79 18.75 3.66
C THR A 151 10.68 18.56 2.42
N LYS A 152 11.43 19.60 2.03
CA LYS A 152 12.33 19.53 0.87
C LYS A 152 13.46 18.52 1.07
N GLU A 153 14.11 18.56 2.23
CA GLU A 153 15.20 17.64 2.58
C GLU A 153 14.70 16.20 2.62
N TYR A 154 13.53 15.95 3.24
CA TYR A 154 12.95 14.61 3.31
C TYR A 154 12.60 14.04 1.93
N ARG A 155 12.14 14.88 0.99
CA ARG A 155 11.86 14.49 -0.41
C ARG A 155 13.11 13.95 -1.12
N GLU A 156 14.25 14.57 -0.88
CA GLU A 156 15.51 14.27 -1.56
C GLU A 156 16.25 13.10 -0.87
N ARG A 157 16.06 12.93 0.45
CA ARG A 157 16.75 11.96 1.29
C ARG A 157 16.64 10.52 0.80
N ASN A 158 15.42 10.02 0.58
CA ASN A 158 15.18 8.57 0.42
C ASN A 158 15.20 8.12 -1.06
N THR A 159 16.01 8.73 -1.91
CA THR A 159 15.98 8.52 -3.38
C THR A 159 16.93 7.44 -3.89
N ALA A 160 17.94 7.04 -3.11
CA ALA A 160 18.92 6.04 -3.51
C ALA A 160 18.51 4.61 -3.08
N ALA A 161 18.76 3.62 -3.96
CA ALA A 161 18.45 2.22 -3.69
C ALA A 161 19.32 1.25 -4.50
N ILE A 162 19.50 0.04 -3.96
CA ILE A 162 20.07 -1.11 -4.67
C ILE A 162 18.92 -1.92 -5.25
N HIS A 163 18.99 -2.24 -6.55
CA HIS A 163 17.93 -2.92 -7.27
C HIS A 163 18.37 -4.31 -7.75
N LEU A 164 17.46 -5.28 -7.70
CA LEU A 164 17.64 -6.52 -8.46
C LEU A 164 17.58 -6.24 -9.96
N HIS A 165 18.28 -7.06 -10.74
CA HIS A 165 18.14 -7.05 -12.20
C HIS A 165 16.66 -7.26 -12.59
N PRO A 166 16.10 -6.53 -13.58
CA PRO A 166 14.66 -6.56 -13.87
C PRO A 166 14.10 -7.95 -14.19
N LEU A 167 14.88 -8.83 -14.81
CA LEU A 167 14.45 -10.20 -15.09
C LEU A 167 14.28 -11.01 -13.80
N GLU A 168 15.20 -10.85 -12.85
CA GLU A 168 15.15 -11.54 -11.56
C GLU A 168 14.01 -11.00 -10.69
N ALA A 169 13.82 -9.68 -10.68
CA ALA A 169 12.70 -9.05 -9.97
C ALA A 169 11.35 -9.60 -10.46
N ARG A 170 11.15 -9.69 -11.79
CA ARG A 170 9.92 -10.24 -12.38
C ARG A 170 9.71 -11.71 -12.04
N ARG A 171 10.77 -12.51 -12.12
CA ARG A 171 10.72 -13.94 -11.78
C ARG A 171 10.27 -14.13 -10.33
N ARG A 172 10.90 -13.44 -9.37
CA ARG A 172 10.54 -13.53 -7.95
C ARG A 172 9.13 -13.02 -7.65
N ILE A 173 8.72 -11.90 -8.25
CA ILE A 173 7.36 -11.37 -8.11
C ILE A 173 6.33 -12.40 -8.59
N TYR A 174 6.55 -12.99 -9.77
CA TYR A 174 5.66 -14.00 -10.33
C TYR A 174 5.55 -15.24 -9.43
N GLU A 175 6.69 -15.78 -8.98
CA GLU A 175 6.74 -16.95 -8.10
C GLU A 175 6.05 -16.68 -6.75
N GLY A 176 6.33 -15.53 -6.13
CA GLY A 176 5.71 -15.12 -4.87
C GLY A 176 4.21 -14.92 -4.99
N ALA A 177 3.74 -14.22 -6.03
CA ALA A 177 2.32 -14.00 -6.28
C ALA A 177 1.59 -15.32 -6.55
N ARG A 178 2.19 -16.23 -7.34
CA ARG A 178 1.63 -17.56 -7.60
C ARG A 178 1.55 -18.40 -6.33
N LYS A 179 2.56 -18.34 -5.47
CA LYS A 179 2.55 -19.02 -4.16
C LYS A 179 1.43 -18.47 -3.26
N ALA A 180 1.29 -17.15 -3.20
CA ALA A 180 0.23 -16.49 -2.45
C ALA A 180 -1.17 -16.89 -2.90
N ALA A 181 -1.44 -16.78 -4.20
CA ALA A 181 -2.72 -17.15 -4.77
C ALA A 181 -3.08 -18.62 -4.50
N ARG A 182 -2.11 -19.55 -4.66
CA ARG A 182 -2.33 -20.97 -4.36
C ARG A 182 -2.63 -21.21 -2.89
N ARG A 183 -1.86 -20.59 -1.99
CA ARG A 183 -2.07 -20.73 -0.55
C ARG A 183 -3.43 -20.18 -0.14
N PHE A 184 -3.82 -19.03 -0.68
CA PHE A 184 -5.13 -18.43 -0.42
C PHE A 184 -6.29 -19.32 -0.86
N VAL A 185 -6.18 -19.97 -2.03
CA VAL A 185 -7.20 -20.94 -2.48
C VAL A 185 -7.32 -22.14 -1.54
N SER A 186 -6.22 -22.59 -0.93
CA SER A 186 -6.21 -23.74 -0.04
C SER A 186 -6.59 -23.41 1.41
N ALA A 187 -6.26 -22.21 1.89
CA ALA A 187 -6.44 -21.78 3.27
C ALA A 187 -6.59 -20.25 3.33
N PRO A 188 -7.75 -19.69 2.93
CA PRO A 188 -7.96 -18.25 2.93
C PRO A 188 -7.85 -17.66 4.36
N GLU A 189 -8.43 -18.32 5.36
CA GLU A 189 -8.39 -17.90 6.77
C GLU A 189 -6.98 -17.69 7.33
N ALA A 190 -5.95 -18.33 6.74
CA ALA A 190 -4.57 -18.11 7.11
C ALA A 190 -4.13 -16.65 6.90
N PHE A 191 -4.72 -15.91 5.95
CA PHE A 191 -4.37 -14.51 5.68
C PHE A 191 -5.14 -13.49 6.53
N SER A 192 -5.80 -13.94 7.60
CA SER A 192 -6.56 -13.06 8.48
C SER A 192 -5.65 -12.09 9.22
N VAL A 193 -6.02 -10.81 9.21
CA VAL A 193 -5.37 -9.75 9.99
C VAL A 193 -6.30 -9.36 11.12
N ARG A 194 -5.73 -9.10 12.31
CA ARG A 194 -6.51 -8.71 13.48
C ARG A 194 -7.29 -7.41 13.18
N PRO A 195 -8.64 -7.41 13.29
CA PRO A 195 -9.42 -6.21 13.06
C PRO A 195 -9.17 -5.18 14.15
N LEU A 196 -9.23 -3.91 13.76
CA LEU A 196 -9.29 -2.79 14.69
C LEU A 196 -10.66 -2.72 15.35
N LYS A 197 -10.70 -2.14 16.55
CA LYS A 197 -11.95 -1.92 17.28
C LYS A 197 -12.33 -0.45 17.22
N ALA A 198 -13.62 -0.19 17.05
CA ALA A 198 -14.21 1.11 17.27
C ALA A 198 -14.03 1.57 18.74
N PRO A 199 -13.96 2.88 19.01
CA PRO A 199 -13.96 3.98 18.03
C PRO A 199 -12.66 4.05 17.23
N TYR A 200 -12.73 4.52 15.98
CA TYR A 200 -11.56 4.69 15.13
C TYR A 200 -10.98 6.08 15.28
N THR A 201 -9.67 6.16 15.54
CA THR A 201 -8.92 7.42 15.65
C THR A 201 -7.83 7.45 14.59
N ILE A 202 -7.77 8.55 13.83
CA ILE A 202 -6.73 8.83 12.84
C ILE A 202 -5.91 10.00 13.34
N GLU A 203 -4.64 9.77 13.63
CA GLU A 203 -3.72 10.83 14.04
C GLU A 203 -2.66 11.04 12.96
N ILE A 204 -2.32 12.29 12.67
CA ILE A 204 -1.33 12.64 11.65
C ILE A 204 -0.40 13.72 12.19
N ASP A 205 0.90 13.48 12.09
CA ASP A 205 1.92 14.49 12.33
C ASP A 205 2.44 15.03 10.99
N TYR A 206 2.24 16.32 10.74
CA TYR A 206 2.70 17.01 9.55
C TYR A 206 3.99 17.79 9.83
N ARG A 207 4.91 17.80 8.87
CA ARG A 207 6.10 18.67 8.86
C ARG A 207 5.67 20.12 8.68
N THR A 208 6.20 21.02 9.52
CA THR A 208 5.99 22.49 9.45
C THR A 208 7.17 23.25 8.83
N ASP A 209 8.10 22.54 8.18
CA ASP A 209 9.39 23.02 7.63
C ASP A 209 10.40 23.59 8.65
N ALA A 210 10.01 23.76 9.92
CA ALA A 210 10.93 23.86 11.04
C ALA A 210 11.36 22.46 11.52
N ARG A 211 12.64 22.29 11.86
CA ARG A 211 13.16 21.01 12.36
C ARG A 211 12.49 20.66 13.70
N PHE A 212 12.10 19.40 13.85
CA PHE A 212 11.46 18.85 15.06
C PHE A 212 10.13 19.50 15.46
N VAL A 213 9.56 20.37 14.63
CA VAL A 213 8.25 20.96 14.86
C VAL A 213 7.24 20.31 13.93
N TYR A 214 6.12 19.85 14.50
CA TYR A 214 5.08 19.15 13.77
C TYR A 214 3.72 19.75 14.06
N ASP A 215 2.86 19.82 13.03
CA ASP A 215 1.44 20.12 13.16
C ASP A 215 0.70 18.80 13.37
N HIS A 216 0.04 18.64 14.51
CA HIS A 216 -0.65 17.41 14.87
C HIS A 216 -2.15 17.54 14.64
N ARG A 217 -2.74 16.56 13.95
CA ARG A 217 -4.17 16.50 13.70
C ARG A 217 -4.74 15.15 14.12
N CYS A 218 -5.96 15.17 14.64
CA CYS A 218 -6.67 14.00 15.12
C CYS A 218 -8.10 14.02 14.60
N TYR A 219 -8.55 12.88 14.06
CA TYR A 219 -9.90 12.66 13.55
C TYR A 219 -10.46 11.41 14.20
N GLN A 220 -11.75 11.38 14.47
CA GLN A 220 -12.39 10.24 15.13
C GLN A 220 -13.73 9.92 14.46
N HIS A 221 -14.02 8.62 14.32
CA HIS A 221 -15.35 8.15 13.95
C HIS A 221 -15.80 7.02 14.89
N PRO A 222 -17.05 7.03 15.38
CA PRO A 222 -17.51 6.06 16.36
C PRO A 222 -17.56 4.62 15.84
N SER A 223 -17.68 4.41 14.52
CA SER A 223 -17.95 3.07 13.97
C SER A 223 -17.46 2.81 12.54
N ASP A 224 -16.87 3.79 11.85
CA ASP A 224 -16.56 3.70 10.41
C ASP A 224 -15.15 4.22 10.16
N LEU A 225 -14.22 3.29 9.91
CA LEU A 225 -12.83 3.59 9.64
C LEU A 225 -12.64 4.37 8.33
N ILE A 226 -13.44 4.06 7.31
CA ILE A 226 -13.30 4.69 5.99
C ILE A 226 -13.80 6.12 6.06
N ALA A 227 -14.88 6.38 6.79
CA ALA A 227 -15.33 7.74 7.08
C ALA A 227 -14.25 8.55 7.83
N ALA A 228 -13.63 7.99 8.88
CA ALA A 228 -12.54 8.64 9.61
C ALA A 228 -11.34 8.98 8.68
N LEU A 229 -10.95 8.03 7.82
CA LEU A 229 -9.88 8.24 6.85
C LEU A 229 -10.23 9.31 5.80
N ASN A 230 -11.47 9.36 5.32
CA ASN A 230 -11.93 10.38 4.38
C ASN A 230 -11.97 11.78 5.02
N GLN A 231 -12.41 11.91 6.28
CA GLN A 231 -12.31 13.17 7.03
C GLN A 231 -10.85 13.66 7.08
N SER A 232 -9.92 12.76 7.40
CA SER A 232 -8.48 13.08 7.42
C SER A 232 -7.90 13.45 6.06
N TRP A 233 -8.53 12.99 4.96
CA TRP A 233 -8.11 13.28 3.59
C TRP A 233 -8.62 14.66 3.13
N GLU A 234 -9.86 15.00 3.47
CA GLU A 234 -10.52 16.24 3.07
C GLU A 234 -9.89 17.47 3.74
N ASP A 235 -9.43 17.34 4.98
CA ASP A 235 -8.76 18.40 5.73
C ASP A 235 -7.26 18.54 5.41
N ARG A 236 -6.72 17.78 4.44
CA ARG A 236 -5.28 17.86 4.13
C ARG A 236 -4.90 19.24 3.63
N PRO A 237 -3.81 19.83 4.16
CA PRO A 237 -3.31 21.09 3.63
C PRO A 237 -2.88 20.89 2.17
N GLN A 238 -3.36 21.78 1.30
CA GLN A 238 -3.06 21.80 -0.13
C GLN A 238 -1.56 22.01 -0.39
#